data_AF-A0A847YKB8-F1
#
_entry.id   AF-A0A847YKB8-F1
#
_cell.length_a   1.000
_cell.length_b   1.000
_cell.length_c   1.000
_cell.angle_alpha   90.00
_cell.angle_beta   90.00
_cell.angle_gamma   90.00
#
_symmetry.space_group_name_H-M   'P 1'
#
loop_
_entity.id
_entity.type
_entity.pdbx_description
1 polymer ?
#
loop_
_entity_poly.entity_id
_entity_poly.type
_entity_poly.pdbx_seq_one_letter_code
_entity_poly.pdbx_strand_id
1 'polypeptide(L)'
;MDRLNQCIRFTEEVRAPKIVGGPPRKAKVLDEKLTRQQVSDLLDYLILAEGADGVRDRLDETTDILCLSWPDRAGQIKGQQLRLPAITERYFFCWALNYAYDCWRARFPTERRTGRQVAIGVLSPGRGDRGKNIIRLCWLRAGYEVLDLGTNLEPAEIVRRCAGGNSQALGIACVISEARENLEKMFADHAVSLRNLPVIIGGIAVDRFVAQDLRQTWQSSVYYCLDLHEAVPVLQQAFSRIEPPSIPAGDPVSAMAIPRIDGLNFRIYELPIDAVAVDDQARAGCRYCDGEKNAACPLQNGWERQRDLPESREFVRSYDRALLVATDIVDEADQAAVRKLWQEQFELERFLRRQDQVREIWAFRFPTSCPFCAPKPCAPQPHACRFPAYYRPVQEAFHINMTATLQNLRREPDCQIYSLILLKLVDTQTTLAFANGS
;
A
#
# COMPACT_ATOMS: atom_id res chain seq x y z
N MET A 1 -25.57 5.74 -2.95
CA MET A 1 -24.53 6.56 -3.60
C MET A 1 -25.09 7.80 -4.30
N ASP A 2 -26.01 7.65 -5.26
CA ASP A 2 -26.44 8.77 -6.14
C ASP A 2 -27.00 9.99 -5.40
N ARG A 3 -27.81 9.81 -4.35
CA ARG A 3 -28.37 10.94 -3.58
C ARG A 3 -27.31 11.68 -2.75
N LEU A 4 -26.35 10.95 -2.16
CA LEU A 4 -25.23 11.56 -1.44
C LEU A 4 -24.29 12.29 -2.41
N ASN A 5 -24.00 11.68 -3.57
CA ASN A 5 -23.24 12.30 -4.67
C ASN A 5 -23.91 13.60 -5.16
N GLN A 6 -25.24 13.62 -5.26
CA GLN A 6 -25.99 14.81 -5.62
C GLN A 6 -25.83 15.90 -4.56
N CYS A 7 -25.99 15.59 -3.27
CA CYS A 7 -25.78 16.56 -2.18
C CYS A 7 -24.40 17.23 -2.27
N ILE A 8 -23.32 16.46 -2.47
CA ILE A 8 -21.96 17.02 -2.57
C ILE A 8 -21.80 17.97 -3.75
N ARG A 9 -22.37 17.62 -4.92
CA ARG A 9 -22.28 18.49 -6.11
C ARG A 9 -22.94 19.85 -5.90
N PHE A 10 -23.94 19.94 -5.03
CA PHE A 10 -24.63 21.19 -4.71
C PHE A 10 -23.94 22.01 -3.60
N THR A 11 -22.87 21.51 -2.97
CA THR A 11 -22.21 22.17 -1.82
C THR A 11 -20.75 22.58 -2.07
N GLU A 12 -20.32 22.56 -3.33
CA GLU A 12 -18.98 23.01 -3.74
C GLU A 12 -18.97 24.50 -4.08
N GLU A 13 -18.02 25.25 -3.51
CA GLU A 13 -17.74 26.63 -3.88
C GLU A 13 -16.47 26.73 -4.76
N VAL A 14 -16.46 27.68 -5.71
CA VAL A 14 -15.28 27.98 -6.53
C VAL A 14 -14.55 29.18 -5.96
N ARG A 15 -13.33 28.97 -5.44
CA ARG A 15 -12.48 30.03 -4.89
C ARG A 15 -11.22 30.23 -5.73
N ALA A 16 -10.74 31.46 -5.82
CA ALA A 16 -9.47 31.78 -6.47
C ALA A 16 -8.34 31.81 -5.39
N PRO A 17 -7.41 30.84 -5.38
CA PRO A 17 -6.23 30.90 -4.53
C PRO A 17 -5.28 31.99 -5.04
N LYS A 18 -4.69 32.74 -4.10
CA LYS A 18 -3.56 33.63 -4.41
C LYS A 18 -2.32 32.77 -4.66
N ILE A 19 -1.88 32.70 -5.91
CA ILE A 19 -0.62 32.04 -6.27
C ILE A 19 0.42 33.15 -6.43
N VAL A 20 1.57 33.01 -5.78
CA VAL A 20 2.70 33.93 -5.98
C VAL A 20 3.31 33.63 -7.34
N GLY A 21 3.26 34.60 -8.27
CA GLY A 21 3.93 34.52 -9.57
C GLY A 21 3.16 33.86 -10.72
N GLY A 22 1.85 33.62 -10.59
CA GLY A 22 1.04 33.08 -11.69
C GLY A 22 -0.45 33.48 -11.62
N PRO A 23 -1.23 33.28 -12.70
CA PRO A 23 -2.66 33.57 -12.68
C PRO A 23 -3.37 32.70 -11.62
N PRO A 24 -4.30 33.28 -10.84
CA PRO A 24 -5.00 32.55 -9.80
C PRO A 24 -5.82 31.38 -10.40
N ARG A 25 -5.59 30.15 -9.92
CA ARG A 25 -6.28 28.94 -10.42
C ARG A 25 -7.49 28.60 -9.56
N LYS A 26 -8.70 28.74 -10.10
CA LYS A 26 -9.95 28.34 -9.41
C LYS A 26 -9.86 26.94 -8.77
N ALA A 27 -9.95 26.88 -7.44
CA ALA A 27 -10.00 25.65 -6.65
C ALA A 27 -11.41 25.48 -6.08
N LYS A 28 -11.95 24.26 -6.14
CA LYS A 28 -13.19 23.92 -5.46
C LYS A 28 -12.92 23.71 -3.98
N VAL A 29 -13.81 24.21 -3.12
CA VAL A 29 -13.79 24.01 -1.66
C VAL A 29 -15.17 23.53 -1.23
N LEU A 30 -15.22 22.58 -0.30
CA LEU A 30 -16.48 22.10 0.27
C LEU A 30 -17.02 23.12 1.30
N ASP A 31 -18.27 23.54 1.17
CA ASP A 31 -18.96 24.24 2.26
C ASP A 31 -19.34 23.23 3.34
N GLU A 32 -18.51 23.10 4.38
CA GLU A 32 -18.70 22.12 5.43
C GLU A 32 -20.03 22.27 6.16
N LYS A 33 -20.47 23.51 6.43
CA LYS A 33 -21.69 23.76 7.21
C LYS A 33 -22.92 23.36 6.40
N LEU A 34 -23.00 23.82 5.16
CA LEU A 34 -24.10 23.46 4.27
C LEU A 34 -24.11 21.96 3.97
N THR A 35 -22.93 21.36 3.72
CA THR A 35 -22.81 19.92 3.47
C THR A 35 -23.29 19.11 4.66
N ARG A 36 -22.87 19.46 5.89
CA ARG A 36 -23.35 18.76 7.11
C ARG A 36 -24.86 18.84 7.26
N GLN A 37 -25.46 20.01 7.02
CA GLN A 37 -26.92 20.17 7.08
C GLN A 37 -27.62 19.29 6.04
N GLN A 38 -27.20 19.36 4.78
CA GLN A 38 -27.83 18.57 3.72
C GLN A 38 -27.66 17.06 3.92
N VAL A 39 -26.50 16.61 4.41
CA VAL A 39 -26.26 15.21 4.77
C VAL A 39 -27.18 14.79 5.92
N SER A 40 -27.35 15.65 6.93
CA SER A 40 -28.29 15.41 8.03
C SER A 40 -29.72 15.26 7.52
N ASP A 41 -30.20 16.17 6.68
CA ASP A 41 -31.56 16.14 6.13
C ASP A 41 -31.78 14.90 5.24
N LEU A 42 -30.78 14.54 4.43
CA LEU A 42 -30.80 13.33 3.60
C LEU A 42 -30.90 12.07 4.48
N LEU A 43 -30.15 12.01 5.59
CA LEU A 43 -30.23 10.87 6.51
C LEU A 43 -31.62 10.76 7.13
N ASP A 44 -32.22 11.85 7.59
CA ASP A 44 -33.58 11.82 8.16
C ASP A 44 -34.60 11.32 7.14
N TYR A 45 -34.50 11.79 5.90
CA TYR A 45 -35.33 11.29 4.80
C TYR A 45 -35.13 9.78 4.57
N LEU A 46 -33.88 9.30 4.51
CA LEU A 46 -33.58 7.90 4.22
C LEU A 46 -34.01 6.99 5.38
N ILE A 47 -33.86 7.43 6.63
CA ILE A 47 -34.30 6.67 7.81
C ILE A 47 -35.82 6.49 7.79
N LEU A 48 -36.57 7.52 7.38
CA LEU A 48 -38.03 7.42 7.23
C LEU A 48 -38.44 6.46 6.10
N ALA A 49 -37.66 6.39 5.02
CA ALA A 49 -37.98 5.58 3.85
C ALA A 49 -37.54 4.10 3.96
N GLU A 50 -36.38 3.86 4.55
CA GLU A 50 -35.68 2.56 4.51
C GLU A 50 -35.47 1.95 5.91
N GLY A 51 -35.79 2.69 6.99
CA GLY A 51 -35.49 2.31 8.36
C GLY A 51 -34.03 2.58 8.76
N ALA A 52 -33.77 2.62 10.06
CA ALA A 52 -32.43 2.88 10.60
C ALA A 52 -31.41 1.83 10.11
N ASP A 53 -31.68 0.54 10.34
CA ASP A 53 -30.76 -0.54 9.94
C ASP A 53 -30.43 -0.51 8.44
N GLY A 54 -31.43 -0.25 7.58
CA GLY A 54 -31.22 -0.13 6.13
C GLY A 54 -30.29 1.01 5.75
N VAL A 55 -30.41 2.17 6.41
CA VAL A 55 -29.50 3.31 6.21
C VAL A 55 -28.11 3.00 6.73
N ARG A 56 -27.99 2.32 7.88
CA ARG A 56 -26.70 1.90 8.43
C ARG A 56 -25.95 0.99 7.46
N ASP A 57 -26.62 -0.03 6.95
CA ASP A 57 -26.05 -0.99 6.00
C ASP A 57 -25.64 -0.29 4.70
N ARG A 58 -26.43 0.67 4.22
CA ARG A 58 -26.09 1.50 3.06
C ARG A 58 -24.84 2.35 3.30
N LEU A 59 -24.66 2.91 4.49
CA LEU A 59 -23.42 3.65 4.85
C LEU A 59 -22.21 2.71 4.84
N ASP A 60 -22.36 1.50 5.37
CA ASP A 60 -21.29 0.50 5.39
C ASP A 60 -20.89 0.06 3.98
N GLU A 61 -21.87 -0.30 3.15
CA GLU A 61 -21.66 -0.69 1.75
C GLU A 61 -20.99 0.44 0.95
N THR A 62 -21.46 1.68 1.14
CA THR A 62 -20.87 2.85 0.48
C THR A 62 -19.42 3.08 0.92
N THR A 63 -19.12 2.82 2.19
CA THR A 63 -17.76 2.91 2.73
C THR A 63 -16.86 1.86 2.11
N ASP A 64 -17.33 0.61 1.99
CA ASP A 64 -16.57 -0.47 1.37
C ASP A 64 -16.24 -0.18 -0.08
N ILE A 65 -17.22 0.28 -0.85
CA ILE A 65 -17.01 0.64 -2.25
C ILE A 65 -15.99 1.78 -2.36
N LEU A 66 -16.09 2.80 -1.50
CA LEU A 66 -15.11 3.89 -1.46
C LEU A 66 -13.70 3.39 -1.17
N CYS A 67 -13.53 2.56 -0.15
CA CYS A 67 -12.23 2.03 0.27
C CYS A 67 -11.61 1.14 -0.80
N LEU A 68 -12.41 0.26 -1.43
CA LEU A 68 -11.94 -0.63 -2.49
C LEU A 68 -11.63 0.12 -3.81
N SER A 69 -12.22 1.30 -4.02
CA SER A 69 -11.97 2.13 -5.21
C SER A 69 -10.70 2.99 -5.11
N TRP A 70 -10.10 3.07 -3.92
CA TRP A 70 -8.89 3.86 -3.69
C TRP A 70 -7.67 2.99 -4.02
N PRO A 71 -6.70 3.52 -4.80
CA PRO A 71 -5.51 2.76 -5.13
C PRO A 71 -4.67 2.51 -3.88
N ASP A 72 -4.16 1.29 -3.74
CA ASP A 72 -3.14 0.98 -2.74
C ASP A 72 -1.79 1.65 -3.08
N ARG A 73 -0.75 1.38 -2.28
CA ARG A 73 0.59 1.95 -2.50
C ARG A 73 1.18 1.55 -3.86
N ALA A 74 0.77 0.40 -4.40
CA ALA A 74 1.16 -0.11 -5.70
C ALA A 74 0.19 0.33 -6.82
N GLY A 75 -0.62 1.36 -6.57
CA GLY A 75 -1.52 1.95 -7.56
C GLY A 75 -2.70 1.06 -7.94
N GLN A 76 -2.88 -0.08 -7.27
CA GLN A 76 -3.89 -1.08 -7.62
C GLN A 76 -5.22 -0.78 -6.93
N ILE A 77 -6.32 -0.93 -7.66
CA ILE A 77 -7.67 -0.76 -7.15
C ILE A 77 -8.27 -2.16 -6.88
N LYS A 78 -8.73 -2.41 -5.65
CA LYS A 78 -9.22 -3.73 -5.21
C LYS A 78 -10.72 -3.97 -5.41
N GLY A 79 -11.44 -3.02 -6.00
CA GLY A 79 -12.86 -3.16 -6.31
C GLY A 79 -13.29 -2.37 -7.54
N GLN A 80 -14.59 -2.30 -7.79
CA GLN A 80 -15.09 -1.53 -8.91
C GLN A 80 -14.69 -0.06 -8.77
N GLN A 81 -14.16 0.51 -9.86
CA GLN A 81 -13.86 1.92 -9.90
C GLN A 81 -15.18 2.69 -9.77
N LEU A 82 -15.34 3.40 -8.66
CA LEU A 82 -16.41 4.39 -8.49
C LEU A 82 -16.42 5.30 -9.72
N ARG A 83 -17.58 5.42 -10.37
CA ARG A 83 -17.84 6.39 -11.45
C ARG A 83 -17.91 7.82 -10.89
N LEU A 84 -16.92 8.20 -10.09
CA LEU A 84 -16.64 9.57 -9.67
C LEU A 84 -15.56 10.11 -10.61
N PRO A 85 -15.89 11.04 -11.52
CA PRO A 85 -15.04 11.41 -12.65
C PRO A 85 -13.75 12.16 -12.27
N ALA A 86 -13.64 12.75 -11.07
CA ALA A 86 -12.45 13.48 -10.64
C ALA A 86 -12.02 13.14 -9.20
N ILE A 87 -10.70 13.18 -8.94
CA ILE A 87 -10.12 12.96 -7.60
C ILE A 87 -10.67 13.93 -6.54
N THR A 88 -11.03 15.14 -6.96
CA THR A 88 -11.66 16.16 -6.11
C THR A 88 -13.07 15.75 -5.68
N GLU A 89 -13.88 15.18 -6.58
CA GLU A 89 -15.23 14.69 -6.24
C GLU A 89 -15.14 13.51 -5.25
N ARG A 90 -14.17 12.60 -5.45
CA ARG A 90 -13.91 11.51 -4.49
C ARG A 90 -13.54 12.01 -3.11
N TYR A 91 -12.73 13.08 -3.05
CA TYR A 91 -12.33 13.69 -1.80
C TYR A 91 -13.51 14.33 -1.06
N PHE A 92 -14.36 15.10 -1.74
CA PHE A 92 -15.55 15.67 -1.12
C PHE A 92 -16.59 14.62 -0.73
N PHE A 93 -16.68 13.55 -1.51
CA PHE A 93 -17.49 12.39 -1.16
C PHE A 93 -17.05 11.74 0.14
N CYS A 94 -15.75 11.54 0.32
CA CYS A 94 -15.19 11.05 1.58
C CYS A 94 -15.57 11.95 2.78
N TRP A 95 -15.52 13.26 2.60
CA TRP A 95 -15.94 14.22 3.64
C TRP A 95 -17.42 14.13 3.98
N ALA A 96 -18.30 14.14 2.98
CA ALA A 96 -19.74 14.02 3.21
C ALA A 96 -20.12 12.68 3.85
N LEU A 97 -19.43 11.58 3.50
CA LEU A 97 -19.62 10.29 4.14
C LEU A 97 -19.15 10.33 5.61
N ASN A 98 -18.05 11.01 5.92
CA ASN A 98 -17.61 11.23 7.30
C ASN A 98 -18.66 12.01 8.11
N TYR A 99 -19.30 13.02 7.51
CA TYR A 99 -20.41 13.74 8.12
C TYR A 99 -21.64 12.86 8.30
N ALA A 100 -21.90 11.96 7.36
CA ALA A 100 -23.02 11.03 7.48
C ALA A 100 -22.84 10.12 8.70
N TYR A 101 -21.62 9.61 8.94
CA TYR A 101 -21.33 8.87 10.18
C TYR A 101 -21.44 9.73 11.45
N ASP A 102 -21.01 11.00 11.41
CA ASP A 102 -21.16 11.90 12.56
C ASP A 102 -22.64 12.10 12.91
N CYS A 103 -23.44 12.44 11.90
CA CYS A 103 -24.89 12.63 12.00
C CYS A 103 -25.61 11.36 12.44
N TRP A 104 -25.20 10.20 11.92
CA TRP A 104 -25.70 8.89 12.32
C TRP A 104 -25.44 8.63 13.80
N ARG A 105 -24.18 8.78 14.24
CA ARG A 105 -23.78 8.51 15.63
C ARG A 105 -24.41 9.46 16.64
N ALA A 106 -24.75 10.68 16.23
CA ALA A 106 -25.50 11.62 17.05
C ALA A 106 -26.95 11.15 17.29
N ARG A 107 -27.57 10.48 16.31
CA ARG A 107 -28.93 9.92 16.40
C ARG A 107 -28.96 8.59 17.14
N PHE A 108 -27.97 7.75 16.90
CA PHE A 108 -27.88 6.37 17.41
C PHE A 108 -26.60 6.16 18.22
N PRO A 109 -26.53 6.68 19.46
CA PRO A 109 -25.28 6.71 20.24
C PRO A 109 -24.80 5.33 20.70
N THR A 110 -25.66 4.31 20.76
CA THR A 110 -25.35 2.97 21.32
C THR A 110 -25.24 1.86 20.28
N GLU A 111 -25.54 2.13 19.01
CA GLU A 111 -25.71 1.09 17.99
C GLU A 111 -24.37 0.63 17.38
N ARG A 112 -24.20 -0.70 17.21
CA ARG A 112 -23.04 -1.38 16.59
C ARG A 112 -21.66 -0.85 17.04
N ARG A 113 -21.49 -0.59 18.35
CA ARG A 113 -20.21 -0.14 18.91
C ARG A 113 -19.39 -1.27 19.52
N THR A 114 -18.08 -1.22 19.28
CA THR A 114 -17.11 -2.02 20.02
C THR A 114 -16.90 -1.52 21.46
N GLY A 115 -17.38 -0.30 21.77
CA GLY A 115 -17.10 0.41 23.02
C GLY A 115 -15.66 0.92 23.14
N ARG A 116 -14.87 0.83 22.06
CA ARG A 116 -13.47 1.28 22.03
C ARG A 116 -13.31 2.57 21.25
N GLN A 117 -12.48 3.48 21.78
CA GLN A 117 -12.17 4.76 21.13
C GLN A 117 -10.73 4.81 20.62
N VAL A 118 -10.56 5.33 19.40
CA VAL A 118 -9.28 5.60 18.76
C VAL A 118 -9.20 7.06 18.33
N ALA A 119 -8.08 7.72 18.58
CA ALA A 119 -7.80 9.06 18.05
C ALA A 119 -7.05 8.95 16.71
N ILE A 120 -7.25 9.90 15.80
CA ILE A 120 -6.48 9.97 14.55
C ILE A 120 -6.12 11.41 14.19
N GLY A 121 -4.88 11.68 13.76
CA GLY A 121 -4.45 13.02 13.37
C GLY A 121 -3.31 13.03 12.34
N VAL A 122 -3.09 14.17 11.69
CA VAL A 122 -1.92 14.39 10.81
C VAL A 122 -0.86 15.20 11.57
N LEU A 123 0.35 14.65 11.63
CA LEU A 123 1.48 15.27 12.31
C LEU A 123 2.06 16.42 11.48
N SER A 124 2.43 17.51 12.15
CA SER A 124 3.13 18.65 11.58
C SER A 124 4.54 18.26 11.07
N PRO A 125 5.06 18.87 9.99
CA PRO A 125 4.34 19.71 9.03
C PRO A 125 3.53 18.82 8.09
N GLY A 126 2.21 19.00 8.03
CA GLY A 126 1.37 18.08 7.27
C GLY A 126 -0.10 18.48 7.24
N ARG A 127 -0.60 18.88 6.07
CA ARG A 127 -2.01 19.27 5.88
C ARG A 127 -2.84 18.27 5.08
N GLY A 128 -2.18 17.30 4.45
CA GLY A 128 -2.85 16.27 3.66
C GLY A 128 -3.59 15.29 4.57
N ASP A 129 -4.89 15.14 4.38
CA ASP A 129 -5.78 14.37 5.26
C ASP A 129 -6.58 13.30 4.53
N ARG A 130 -6.40 13.15 3.21
CA ARG A 130 -7.16 12.19 2.39
C ARG A 130 -7.12 10.77 2.97
N GLY A 131 -5.91 10.28 3.27
CA GLY A 131 -5.71 8.97 3.87
C GLY A 131 -6.33 8.86 5.26
N LYS A 132 -6.09 9.85 6.12
CA LYS A 132 -6.69 9.94 7.47
C LYS A 132 -8.21 9.83 7.42
N ASN A 133 -8.86 10.58 6.52
CA ASN A 133 -10.32 10.63 6.44
C ASN A 133 -10.93 9.33 5.92
N ILE A 134 -10.22 8.58 5.07
CA ILE A 134 -10.67 7.25 4.63
C ILE A 134 -10.45 6.21 5.74
N ILE A 135 -9.29 6.23 6.41
CA ILE A 135 -9.02 5.35 7.56
C ILE A 135 -10.06 5.57 8.67
N ARG A 136 -10.42 6.83 8.93
CA ARG A 136 -11.51 7.19 9.85
C ARG A 136 -12.81 6.49 9.48
N LEU A 137 -13.19 6.48 8.20
CA LEU A 137 -14.39 5.77 7.73
C LEU A 137 -14.26 4.26 7.93
N CYS A 138 -13.10 3.65 7.62
CA CYS A 138 -12.85 2.23 7.86
C CYS A 138 -13.09 1.86 9.33
N TRP A 139 -12.60 2.68 10.26
CA TRP A 139 -12.74 2.45 11.69
C TRP A 139 -14.17 2.69 12.20
N LEU A 140 -14.84 3.74 11.71
CA LEU A 140 -16.26 4.00 12.04
C LEU A 140 -17.16 2.86 11.55
N ARG A 141 -16.94 2.40 10.32
CA ARG A 141 -17.63 1.25 9.72
C ARG A 141 -17.46 0.00 10.58
N ALA A 142 -16.24 -0.26 11.05
CA ALA A 142 -15.92 -1.38 11.94
C ALA A 142 -16.46 -1.22 13.37
N GLY A 143 -17.20 -0.15 13.68
CA GLY A 143 -17.86 0.06 14.97
C GLY A 143 -16.98 0.71 16.04
N TYR A 144 -15.84 1.30 15.67
CA TYR A 144 -14.99 2.04 16.61
C TYR A 144 -15.46 3.48 16.76
N GLU A 145 -15.23 4.04 17.95
CA GLU A 145 -15.39 5.47 18.16
C GLU A 145 -14.13 6.19 17.71
N VAL A 146 -14.25 7.06 16.71
CA VAL A 146 -13.07 7.78 16.17
C VAL A 146 -13.08 9.24 16.58
N LEU A 147 -12.07 9.67 17.34
CA LEU A 147 -11.77 11.05 17.65
C LEU A 147 -10.83 11.62 16.58
N ASP A 148 -11.36 12.48 15.71
CA ASP A 148 -10.54 13.17 14.72
C ASP A 148 -9.84 14.38 15.34
N LEU A 149 -8.51 14.35 15.36
CA LEU A 149 -7.68 15.42 15.89
C LEU A 149 -7.45 16.53 14.85
N GLY A 150 -7.69 16.27 13.57
CA GLY A 150 -7.45 17.23 12.49
C GLY A 150 -6.06 17.09 11.87
N THR A 151 -5.49 18.21 11.41
CA THR A 151 -4.25 18.22 10.63
C THR A 151 -3.24 19.23 11.14
N ASN A 152 -1.99 19.06 10.72
CA ASN A 152 -0.87 19.94 11.06
C ASN A 152 -0.72 20.13 12.58
N LEU A 153 -0.79 19.01 13.30
CA LEU A 153 -0.79 18.98 14.76
C LEU A 153 0.63 18.89 15.29
N GLU A 154 0.93 19.69 16.30
CA GLU A 154 2.20 19.59 17.01
C GLU A 154 2.20 18.37 17.96
N PRO A 155 3.37 17.72 18.19
CA PRO A 155 3.48 16.54 19.07
C PRO A 155 2.76 16.68 20.41
N ALA A 156 3.00 17.78 21.12
CA ALA A 156 2.43 18.04 22.43
C ALA A 156 0.90 18.26 22.39
N GLU A 157 0.35 18.72 21.27
CA GLU A 157 -1.10 18.85 21.09
C GLU A 157 -1.75 17.47 20.98
N ILE A 158 -1.17 16.57 20.16
CA ILE A 158 -1.69 15.21 19.97
C ILE A 158 -1.75 14.49 21.30
N VAL A 159 -0.64 14.46 22.05
CA VAL A 159 -0.55 13.78 23.35
C VAL A 159 -1.58 14.32 24.33
N ARG A 160 -1.72 15.65 24.42
CA ARG A 160 -2.68 16.30 25.32
C ARG A 160 -4.13 15.92 24.98
N ARG A 161 -4.48 15.92 23.70
CA ARG A 161 -5.85 15.60 23.24
C ARG A 161 -6.19 14.13 23.41
N CYS A 162 -5.23 13.22 23.26
CA CYS A 162 -5.42 11.80 23.56
C CYS A 162 -5.60 11.55 25.06
N ALA A 163 -4.78 12.19 25.91
CA ALA A 163 -4.88 12.06 27.36
C ALA A 163 -6.22 12.57 27.90
N GLY A 164 -6.75 13.68 27.35
CA GLY A 164 -8.06 14.21 27.73
C GLY A 164 -9.26 13.44 27.16
N GLY A 165 -9.05 12.53 26.20
CA GLY A 165 -10.11 11.96 25.37
C GLY A 165 -10.58 10.54 25.71
N ASN A 166 -9.95 9.84 26.66
CA ASN A 166 -10.11 8.39 26.88
C ASN A 166 -9.75 7.52 25.67
N SER A 167 -8.98 8.03 24.71
CA SER A 167 -8.57 7.27 23.53
C SER A 167 -7.67 6.11 23.94
N GLN A 168 -8.00 4.90 23.47
CA GLN A 168 -7.31 3.67 23.81
C GLN A 168 -6.28 3.25 22.75
N ALA A 169 -6.26 3.95 21.61
CA ALA A 169 -5.24 3.87 20.57
C ALA A 169 -5.14 5.22 19.87
N LEU A 170 -4.02 5.47 19.19
CA LEU A 170 -3.73 6.70 18.46
C LEU A 170 -3.19 6.37 17.06
N GLY A 171 -3.87 6.83 16.01
CA GLY A 171 -3.35 6.86 14.64
C GLY A 171 -2.66 8.18 14.30
N ILE A 172 -1.47 8.11 13.73
CA ILE A 172 -0.70 9.27 13.28
C ILE A 172 -0.38 9.13 11.79
N ALA A 173 -0.84 10.09 11.00
CA ALA A 173 -0.49 10.22 9.59
C ALA A 173 0.72 11.15 9.41
N CYS A 174 1.81 10.63 8.86
CA CYS A 174 3.02 11.35 8.48
C CYS A 174 3.06 11.49 6.95
N VAL A 175 2.60 12.63 6.44
CA VAL A 175 2.33 12.84 5.00
C VAL A 175 3.41 13.64 4.28
N ILE A 176 4.47 14.03 4.99
CA ILE A 176 5.63 14.79 4.49
C ILE A 176 6.86 14.26 5.23
N SER A 177 7.99 14.11 4.55
CA SER A 177 9.22 13.48 5.09
C SER A 177 9.70 14.10 6.39
N GLU A 178 9.59 15.43 6.49
CA GLU A 178 9.96 16.26 7.63
C GLU A 178 9.13 15.95 8.89
N ALA A 179 7.94 15.35 8.75
CA ALA A 179 7.13 14.93 9.90
C ALA A 179 7.80 13.80 10.71
N ARG A 180 8.79 13.08 10.13
CA ARG A 180 9.52 12.02 10.84
C ARG A 180 10.29 12.56 12.05
N GLU A 181 10.95 13.70 11.91
CA GLU A 181 11.70 14.31 13.02
C GLU A 181 10.75 14.69 14.17
N ASN A 182 9.58 15.23 13.84
CA ASN A 182 8.54 15.53 14.83
C ASN A 182 7.96 14.27 15.47
N LEU A 183 7.92 13.14 14.75
CA LEU A 183 7.47 11.87 15.31
C LEU A 183 8.49 11.35 16.31
N GLU A 184 9.78 11.35 15.96
CA GLU A 184 10.87 10.96 16.86
C GLU A 184 10.89 11.83 18.12
N LYS A 185 10.75 13.16 17.95
CA LYS A 185 10.61 14.11 19.05
C LYS A 185 9.38 13.84 19.93
N MET A 186 8.24 13.50 19.33
CA MET A 186 7.03 13.14 20.07
C MET A 186 7.27 11.97 21.02
N PHE A 187 7.97 10.93 20.56
CA PHE A 187 8.32 9.80 21.42
C PHE A 187 9.41 10.15 22.44
N ALA A 188 10.38 10.98 22.08
CA ALA A 188 11.41 11.44 23.01
C ALA A 188 10.83 12.25 24.19
N ASP A 189 9.96 13.23 23.89
CA ASP A 189 9.42 14.16 24.88
C ASP A 189 8.25 13.56 25.68
N HIS A 190 7.58 12.52 25.15
CA HIS A 190 6.33 11.99 25.72
C HIS A 190 6.32 10.46 25.88
N ALA A 191 7.48 9.80 25.95
CA ALA A 191 7.61 8.35 26.08
C ALA A 191 6.73 7.76 27.19
N VAL A 192 6.65 8.41 28.36
CA VAL A 192 5.84 7.94 29.50
C VAL A 192 4.35 7.91 29.16
N SER A 193 3.84 8.99 28.56
CA SER A 193 2.43 9.11 28.17
C SER A 193 2.06 8.13 27.04
N LEU A 194 3.01 7.85 26.15
CA LEU A 194 2.81 6.99 24.98
C LEU A 194 3.09 5.51 25.25
N ARG A 195 3.81 5.16 26.33
CA ARG A 195 4.22 3.79 26.66
C ARG A 195 3.07 2.79 26.63
N ASN A 196 1.92 3.19 27.17
CA ASN A 196 0.73 2.33 27.32
C ASN A 196 -0.35 2.58 26.26
N LEU A 197 -0.15 3.54 25.37
CA LEU A 197 -1.08 3.90 24.31
C LEU A 197 -0.56 3.30 22.99
N PRO A 198 -1.22 2.29 22.41
CA PRO A 198 -0.88 1.80 21.08
C PRO A 198 -0.92 2.92 20.06
N VAL A 199 0.21 3.17 19.39
CA VAL A 199 0.36 4.17 18.34
C VAL A 199 0.47 3.46 16.99
N ILE A 200 -0.41 3.80 16.06
CA ILE A 200 -0.40 3.32 14.68
C ILE A 200 0.15 4.45 13.81
N ILE A 201 1.28 4.25 13.16
CA ILE A 201 1.86 5.22 12.23
C ILE A 201 1.59 4.80 10.79
N GLY A 202 1.37 5.78 9.91
CA GLY A 202 1.21 5.55 8.48
C GLY A 202 1.44 6.82 7.67
N GLY A 203 1.38 6.71 6.35
CA GLY A 203 1.68 7.81 5.44
C GLY A 203 3.04 7.67 4.76
N ILE A 204 3.32 8.56 3.80
CA ILE A 204 4.46 8.43 2.88
C ILE A 204 5.82 8.60 3.54
N ALA A 205 5.87 9.23 4.73
CA ALA A 205 7.11 9.56 5.41
C ALA A 205 7.61 8.48 6.38
N VAL A 206 6.81 7.43 6.59
CA VAL A 206 7.10 6.37 7.58
C VAL A 206 6.90 4.99 6.98
N ASP A 207 7.59 4.03 7.57
CA ASP A 207 7.53 2.62 7.22
C ASP A 207 7.61 1.74 8.49
N ARG A 208 7.60 0.42 8.31
CA ARG A 208 7.70 -0.55 9.41
C ARG A 208 9.03 -0.47 10.18
N PHE A 209 10.13 0.00 9.58
CA PHE A 209 11.41 0.15 10.25
C PHE A 209 11.33 1.32 11.22
N VAL A 210 10.73 2.44 10.81
CA VAL A 210 10.44 3.55 11.73
C VAL A 210 9.63 3.07 12.92
N ALA A 211 8.57 2.28 12.69
CA ALA A 211 7.77 1.73 13.78
C ALA A 211 8.61 0.83 14.71
N GLN A 212 9.49 -0.01 14.16
CA GLN A 212 10.40 -0.85 14.95
C GLN A 212 11.41 -0.03 15.75
N ASP A 213 12.07 0.94 15.13
CA ASP A 213 13.06 1.81 15.78
C ASP A 213 12.44 2.55 16.96
N LEU A 214 11.21 3.05 16.81
CA LEU A 214 10.46 3.72 17.87
C LEU A 214 10.07 2.75 18.99
N ARG A 215 9.65 1.52 18.66
CA ARG A 215 9.38 0.47 19.66
C ARG A 215 10.62 0.16 20.49
N GLN A 216 11.76 -0.07 19.83
CA GLN A 216 13.01 -0.47 20.47
C GLN A 216 13.63 0.65 21.30
N THR A 217 13.68 1.86 20.75
CA THR A 217 14.30 3.03 21.40
C THR A 217 13.52 3.48 22.62
N TRP A 218 12.17 3.50 22.53
CA TRP A 218 11.32 4.13 23.54
C TRP A 218 10.48 3.14 24.35
N GLN A 219 10.61 1.83 24.12
CA GLN A 219 9.82 0.77 24.77
C GLN A 219 8.30 1.05 24.67
N SER A 220 7.86 1.51 23.51
CA SER A 220 6.48 1.92 23.25
C SER A 220 5.76 0.93 22.33
N SER A 221 4.43 0.93 22.33
CA SER A 221 3.62 0.05 21.48
C SER A 221 3.34 0.72 20.13
N VAL A 222 4.24 0.57 19.14
CA VAL A 222 4.10 1.20 17.81
C VAL A 222 3.82 0.18 16.71
N TYR A 223 2.84 0.49 15.88
CA TYR A 223 2.33 -0.31 14.78
C TYR A 223 2.47 0.46 13.47
N TYR A 224 2.68 -0.24 12.36
CA TYR A 224 2.71 0.36 11.03
C TYR A 224 1.47 -0.05 10.24
N CYS A 225 0.82 0.92 9.60
CA CYS A 225 -0.28 0.70 8.66
C CYS A 225 0.20 1.10 7.26
N LEU A 226 0.39 0.10 6.37
CA LEU A 226 0.91 0.33 5.03
C LEU A 226 -0.06 1.12 4.16
N ASP A 227 -1.33 0.71 4.16
CA ASP A 227 -2.38 1.28 3.33
C ASP A 227 -3.77 1.20 3.99
N LEU A 228 -4.80 1.61 3.23
CA LEU A 228 -6.19 1.66 3.70
C LEU A 228 -6.79 0.28 3.99
N HIS A 229 -6.29 -0.78 3.35
CA HIS A 229 -6.78 -2.15 3.52
C HIS A 229 -6.31 -2.77 4.83
N GLU A 230 -5.18 -2.31 5.37
CA GLU A 230 -4.66 -2.71 6.67
C GLU A 230 -5.24 -1.93 7.84
N ALA A 231 -6.04 -0.88 7.57
CA ALA A 231 -6.54 0.04 8.59
C ALA A 231 -7.25 -0.67 9.76
N VAL A 232 -8.16 -1.60 9.47
CA VAL A 232 -8.89 -2.34 10.52
C VAL A 232 -8.05 -3.46 11.15
N PRO A 233 -7.36 -4.33 10.39
CA PRO A 233 -6.49 -5.36 10.96
C PRO A 233 -5.42 -4.81 11.90
N VAL A 234 -4.72 -3.73 11.52
CA VAL A 234 -3.66 -3.13 12.35
C VAL A 234 -4.25 -2.49 13.60
N LEU A 235 -5.43 -1.87 13.52
CA LEU A 235 -6.12 -1.35 14.70
C LEU A 235 -6.52 -2.48 15.67
N GLN A 236 -7.03 -3.59 15.15
CA GLN A 236 -7.37 -4.77 15.97
C GLN A 236 -6.13 -5.36 16.63
N GLN A 237 -5.02 -5.45 15.91
CA GLN A 237 -3.72 -5.88 16.43
C GLN A 237 -3.25 -4.95 17.56
N ALA A 238 -3.36 -3.64 17.35
CA ALA A 238 -2.98 -2.60 18.31
C ALA A 238 -3.80 -2.68 19.60
N PHE A 239 -5.13 -2.82 19.50
CA PHE A 239 -5.97 -3.00 20.68
C PHE A 239 -5.74 -4.32 21.41
N SER A 240 -5.36 -5.36 20.68
CA SER A 240 -5.02 -6.67 21.26
C SER A 240 -3.61 -6.70 21.84
N ARG A 241 -2.83 -5.62 21.67
CA ARG A 241 -1.43 -5.51 22.08
C ARG A 241 -0.55 -6.66 21.58
N ILE A 242 -0.90 -7.20 20.41
CA ILE A 242 -0.10 -8.22 19.76
C ILE A 242 1.07 -7.49 19.14
N GLU A 243 2.28 -7.69 19.66
CA GLU A 243 3.45 -6.99 19.12
C GLU A 243 3.68 -7.40 17.65
N PRO A 244 3.95 -6.45 16.73
CA PRO A 244 4.33 -6.80 15.37
C PRO A 244 5.61 -7.63 15.37
N PRO A 245 5.74 -8.63 14.48
CA PRO A 245 6.96 -9.43 14.39
C PRO A 245 8.18 -8.53 14.29
N SER A 246 9.20 -8.81 15.10
CA SER A 246 10.47 -8.09 15.04
C SER A 246 11.10 -8.35 13.69
N ILE A 247 11.43 -7.28 12.98
CA ILE A 247 12.30 -7.34 11.81
C ILE A 247 13.69 -7.71 12.36
N PRO A 248 14.30 -8.82 11.92
CA PRO A 248 15.55 -9.33 12.48
C PRO A 248 16.63 -8.24 12.59
N ALA A 249 17.38 -8.24 13.69
CA ALA A 249 18.45 -7.28 13.97
C ALA A 249 19.75 -7.50 13.17
N GLY A 250 19.80 -8.51 12.30
CA GLY A 250 20.83 -8.56 11.26
C GLY A 250 20.62 -7.34 10.38
N ASP A 251 21.70 -6.65 9.99
CA ASP A 251 21.63 -5.45 9.17
C ASP A 251 20.54 -5.65 8.10
N PRO A 252 19.40 -4.94 8.18
CA PRO A 252 18.37 -5.16 7.19
C PRO A 252 19.05 -4.92 5.84
N VAL A 253 18.80 -5.81 4.90
CA VAL A 253 19.63 -5.87 3.69
C VAL A 253 19.60 -4.50 3.06
N SER A 254 20.77 -3.85 3.02
CA SER A 254 20.98 -2.71 2.15
C SER A 254 20.93 -3.26 0.75
N ALA A 255 19.73 -3.25 0.19
CA ALA A 255 19.47 -3.33 -1.23
C ALA A 255 20.44 -2.34 -1.90
N MET A 256 21.59 -2.83 -2.37
CA MET A 256 22.59 -1.97 -3.00
C MET A 256 22.03 -1.58 -4.35
N ALA A 257 21.68 -0.30 -4.48
CA ALA A 257 21.26 0.24 -5.76
C ALA A 257 22.41 0.10 -6.74
N ILE A 258 22.18 -0.68 -7.79
CA ILE A 258 23.13 -0.86 -8.87
C ILE A 258 23.04 0.39 -9.76
N PRO A 259 24.18 0.96 -10.22
CA PRO A 259 24.17 2.05 -11.18
C PRO A 259 23.25 1.75 -12.36
N ARG A 260 22.57 2.78 -12.87
CA ARG A 260 21.71 2.63 -14.05
C ARG A 260 22.52 2.06 -15.20
N ILE A 261 22.02 0.96 -15.76
CA ILE A 261 22.54 0.39 -17.00
C ILE A 261 21.94 1.19 -18.15
N ASP A 262 22.80 1.77 -18.98
CA ASP A 262 22.35 2.59 -20.10
C ASP A 262 21.41 1.82 -21.02
N GLY A 263 20.29 2.46 -21.37
CA GLY A 263 19.24 1.88 -22.20
C GLY A 263 18.22 1.00 -21.46
N LEU A 264 18.37 0.77 -20.15
CA LEU A 264 17.40 0.01 -19.35
C LEU A 264 16.67 0.92 -18.35
N ASN A 265 15.34 0.83 -18.29
CA ASN A 265 14.53 1.61 -17.36
C ASN A 265 14.20 0.84 -16.08
N PHE A 266 15.22 0.21 -15.48
CA PHE A 266 15.11 -0.51 -14.23
C PHE A 266 15.85 0.18 -13.09
N ARG A 267 15.26 0.10 -11.90
CA ARG A 267 15.95 0.28 -10.63
C ARG A 267 16.30 -1.12 -10.13
N ILE A 268 17.59 -1.41 -9.98
CA ILE A 268 18.05 -2.75 -9.63
C ILE A 268 18.69 -2.69 -8.26
N TYR A 269 18.32 -3.64 -7.41
CA TYR A 269 18.81 -3.74 -6.04
C TYR A 269 19.38 -5.13 -5.80
N GLU A 270 20.63 -5.20 -5.35
CA GLU A 270 21.24 -6.46 -4.93
C GLU A 270 20.81 -6.86 -3.52
N LEU A 271 20.40 -8.11 -3.36
CA LEU A 271 19.95 -8.75 -2.13
C LEU A 271 20.81 -10.01 -1.86
N PRO A 272 21.18 -10.32 -0.60
CA PRO A 272 21.67 -11.63 -0.25
C PRO A 272 20.53 -12.63 -0.38
N ILE A 273 20.89 -13.88 -0.67
CA ILE A 273 19.91 -14.89 -1.06
C ILE A 273 18.94 -15.25 0.08
N ASP A 274 19.35 -15.08 1.32
CA ASP A 274 18.54 -15.30 2.53
C ASP A 274 17.44 -14.26 2.73
N ALA A 275 17.52 -13.10 2.05
CA ALA A 275 16.46 -12.11 2.03
C ALA A 275 15.24 -12.54 1.20
N VAL A 276 15.42 -13.50 0.28
CA VAL A 276 14.33 -14.02 -0.57
C VAL A 276 13.44 -14.93 0.27
N ALA A 277 12.24 -14.47 0.58
CA ALA A 277 11.28 -15.21 1.39
C ALA A 277 10.64 -16.35 0.58
N VAL A 278 10.68 -17.58 1.13
CA VAL A 278 10.09 -18.78 0.52
C VAL A 278 9.13 -19.47 1.49
N ASP A 279 7.83 -19.32 1.25
CA ASP A 279 6.76 -19.76 2.14
C ASP A 279 5.46 -20.17 1.40
N ASP A 280 4.44 -20.61 2.14
CA ASP A 280 3.15 -21.03 1.61
C ASP A 280 2.20 -19.86 1.31
N GLN A 281 2.55 -18.65 1.72
CA GLN A 281 1.81 -17.41 1.49
C GLN A 281 2.24 -16.67 0.22
N ALA A 282 3.14 -17.24 -0.60
CA ALA A 282 3.56 -16.65 -1.87
C ALA A 282 2.40 -16.27 -2.80
N ARG A 283 1.26 -16.97 -2.69
CA ARG A 283 0.03 -16.71 -3.46
C ARG A 283 -1.05 -15.93 -2.69
N ALA A 284 -0.76 -15.41 -1.50
CA ALA A 284 -1.72 -14.66 -0.69
C ALA A 284 -2.27 -13.43 -1.45
N GLY A 285 -1.41 -12.76 -2.22
CA GLY A 285 -1.79 -11.64 -3.10
C GLY A 285 -2.71 -12.03 -4.27
N CYS A 286 -2.70 -13.30 -4.70
CA CYS A 286 -3.50 -13.75 -5.84
C CYS A 286 -5.01 -13.62 -5.60
N ARG A 287 -5.46 -13.62 -4.33
CA ARG A 287 -6.88 -13.41 -3.97
C ARG A 287 -7.41 -12.05 -4.37
N TYR A 288 -6.50 -11.09 -4.59
CA TYR A 288 -6.81 -9.71 -4.95
C TYR A 288 -6.46 -9.39 -6.40
N CYS A 289 -6.04 -10.39 -7.19
CA CYS A 289 -5.72 -10.22 -8.59
C CYS A 289 -7.00 -10.16 -9.44
N ASP A 290 -7.04 -9.28 -10.44
CA ASP A 290 -8.15 -9.17 -11.39
C ASP A 290 -8.52 -10.54 -11.98
N GLY A 291 -9.82 -10.81 -12.12
CA GLY A 291 -10.35 -12.11 -12.53
C GLY A 291 -9.82 -12.58 -13.88
N GLU A 292 -9.66 -11.68 -14.85
CA GLU A 292 -9.10 -12.01 -16.17
C GLU A 292 -7.60 -12.33 -16.09
N LYS A 293 -6.84 -11.54 -15.32
CA LYS A 293 -5.40 -11.76 -15.08
C LYS A 293 -5.13 -13.05 -14.32
N ASN A 294 -5.99 -13.35 -13.34
CA ASN A 294 -5.95 -14.59 -12.58
C ASN A 294 -6.23 -15.80 -13.49
N ALA A 295 -7.23 -15.71 -14.37
CA ALA A 295 -7.53 -16.75 -15.36
C ALA A 295 -6.39 -16.97 -16.36
N ALA A 296 -5.66 -15.93 -16.74
CA ALA A 296 -4.50 -16.00 -17.63
C ALA A 296 -3.19 -16.42 -16.93
N CYS A 297 -3.20 -16.58 -15.60
CA CYS A 297 -2.03 -16.94 -14.81
C CYS A 297 -1.56 -18.37 -15.14
N PRO A 298 -0.25 -18.60 -15.42
CA PRO A 298 0.28 -19.92 -15.71
C PRO A 298 0.01 -20.97 -14.64
N LEU A 299 -0.04 -20.58 -13.36
CA LEU A 299 -0.36 -21.49 -12.26
C LEU A 299 -1.85 -21.85 -12.19
N GLN A 300 -2.73 -20.99 -12.74
CA GLN A 300 -4.19 -21.17 -12.65
C GLN A 300 -4.73 -21.91 -13.86
N ASN A 301 -4.16 -21.63 -15.05
CA ASN A 301 -4.51 -22.34 -16.28
C ASN A 301 -3.77 -23.69 -16.43
N GLY A 302 -2.92 -24.05 -15.46
CA GLY A 302 -2.19 -25.32 -15.42
C GLY A 302 -0.93 -25.38 -16.30
N TRP A 303 -0.49 -24.27 -16.89
CA TRP A 303 0.75 -24.19 -17.66
C TRP A 303 2.00 -24.40 -16.80
N GLU A 304 2.02 -23.81 -15.60
CA GLU A 304 3.04 -24.03 -14.58
C GLU A 304 2.46 -24.86 -13.44
N ARG A 305 3.32 -25.72 -12.87
CA ARG A 305 3.05 -26.37 -11.59
C ARG A 305 3.83 -25.64 -10.50
N GLN A 306 3.15 -25.34 -9.40
CA GLN A 306 3.82 -24.89 -8.19
C GLN A 306 4.62 -26.07 -7.59
N ARG A 307 5.92 -25.85 -7.38
CA ARG A 307 6.84 -26.82 -6.78
C ARG A 307 6.49 -27.07 -5.32
N ASP A 308 7.04 -28.14 -4.76
CA ASP A 308 6.92 -28.38 -3.32
C ASP A 308 7.77 -27.36 -2.55
N LEU A 309 7.31 -26.98 -1.35
CA LEU A 309 7.98 -25.96 -0.54
C LEU A 309 9.45 -26.29 -0.19
N PRO A 310 9.81 -27.54 0.20
CA PRO A 310 11.21 -27.89 0.44
C PRO A 310 12.09 -27.77 -0.81
N GLU A 311 11.58 -28.23 -1.95
CA GLU A 311 12.27 -28.13 -3.25
C GLU A 311 12.52 -26.68 -3.63
N SER A 312 11.52 -25.82 -3.43
CA SER A 312 11.62 -24.39 -3.68
C SER A 312 12.68 -23.72 -2.81
N ARG A 313 12.76 -24.08 -1.53
CA ARG A 313 13.78 -23.57 -0.59
C ARG A 313 15.17 -24.01 -0.99
N GLU A 314 15.35 -25.27 -1.36
CA GLU A 314 16.62 -25.80 -1.83
C GLU A 314 17.06 -25.11 -3.13
N PHE A 315 16.12 -24.94 -4.08
CA PHE A 315 16.37 -24.25 -5.33
C PHE A 315 16.87 -22.82 -5.11
N VAL A 316 16.15 -22.00 -4.34
CA VAL A 316 16.55 -20.59 -4.09
C VAL A 316 17.90 -20.53 -3.38
N ARG A 317 18.14 -21.38 -2.36
CA ARG A 317 19.40 -21.44 -1.62
C ARG A 317 20.59 -21.95 -2.43
N SER A 318 20.36 -22.53 -3.60
CA SER A 318 21.43 -22.97 -4.51
C SER A 318 22.11 -21.82 -5.28
N TYR A 319 21.54 -20.61 -5.17
CA TYR A 319 22.08 -19.36 -5.71
C TYR A 319 22.76 -18.55 -4.60
N ASP A 320 23.63 -17.62 -4.99
CA ASP A 320 24.48 -16.88 -4.05
C ASP A 320 23.92 -15.48 -3.73
N ARG A 321 23.21 -14.88 -4.70
CA ARG A 321 22.61 -13.54 -4.62
C ARG A 321 21.28 -13.49 -5.36
N ALA A 322 20.49 -12.47 -5.04
CA ALA A 322 19.30 -12.11 -5.81
C ALA A 322 19.34 -10.63 -6.21
N LEU A 323 18.83 -10.31 -7.39
CA LEU A 323 18.59 -8.95 -7.83
C LEU A 323 17.09 -8.71 -7.85
N LEU A 324 16.64 -7.71 -7.09
CA LEU A 324 15.31 -7.17 -7.24
C LEU A 324 15.32 -6.14 -8.37
N VAL A 325 14.63 -6.45 -9.45
CA VAL A 325 14.50 -5.60 -10.64
C VAL A 325 13.15 -4.90 -10.56
N ALA A 326 13.17 -3.58 -10.47
CA ALA A 326 11.99 -2.80 -10.18
C ALA A 326 11.75 -1.72 -11.24
N THR A 327 10.49 -1.46 -11.54
CA THR A 327 10.08 -0.46 -12.53
C THR A 327 8.77 0.24 -12.10
N ASP A 328 8.48 1.36 -12.76
CA ASP A 328 7.23 2.11 -12.55
C ASP A 328 6.03 1.35 -13.13
N ILE A 329 4.81 1.80 -12.84
CA ILE A 329 3.60 1.16 -13.38
C ILE A 329 3.66 1.16 -14.91
N VAL A 330 3.42 0.00 -15.50
CA VAL A 330 3.20 -0.17 -16.93
C VAL A 330 1.71 -0.34 -17.17
N ASP A 331 1.15 0.43 -18.11
CA ASP A 331 -0.23 0.22 -18.56
C ASP A 331 -0.32 -1.14 -19.27
N GLU A 332 -0.96 -2.12 -18.61
CA GLU A 332 -1.10 -3.47 -19.16
C GLU A 332 -2.00 -3.52 -20.40
N ALA A 333 -2.82 -2.49 -20.64
CA ALA A 333 -3.58 -2.36 -21.89
C ALA A 333 -2.68 -1.97 -23.07
N ASP A 334 -1.54 -1.33 -22.81
CA ASP A 334 -0.53 -1.02 -23.82
C ASP A 334 0.41 -2.22 -24.03
N GLN A 335 0.04 -3.09 -24.97
CA GLN A 335 0.85 -4.25 -25.33
C GLN A 335 2.27 -3.90 -25.79
N ALA A 336 2.50 -2.70 -26.36
CA ALA A 336 3.82 -2.28 -26.78
C ALA A 336 4.70 -1.96 -25.57
N ALA A 337 4.13 -1.29 -24.55
CA ALA A 337 4.82 -1.02 -23.29
C ALA A 337 5.16 -2.31 -22.53
N VAL A 338 4.21 -3.26 -22.45
CA VAL A 338 4.47 -4.58 -21.83
C VAL A 338 5.52 -5.36 -22.62
N ARG A 339 5.47 -5.35 -23.96
CA ARG A 339 6.51 -5.99 -24.79
C ARG A 339 7.88 -5.37 -24.56
N LYS A 340 7.96 -4.04 -24.47
CA LYS A 340 9.20 -3.31 -24.19
C LYS A 340 9.77 -3.71 -22.82
N LEU A 341 8.94 -3.80 -21.78
CA LEU A 341 9.36 -4.26 -20.45
C LEU A 341 10.04 -5.63 -20.50
N TRP A 342 9.44 -6.60 -21.20
CA TRP A 342 10.01 -7.95 -21.34
C TRP A 342 11.29 -7.96 -22.18
N GLN A 343 11.40 -7.10 -23.21
CA GLN A 343 12.62 -6.95 -23.99
C GLN A 343 13.76 -6.34 -23.18
N GLU A 344 13.50 -5.30 -22.40
CA GLU A 344 14.48 -4.71 -21.49
C GLU A 344 14.96 -5.73 -20.45
N GLN A 345 14.06 -6.56 -19.92
CA GLN A 345 14.43 -7.63 -19.00
C GLN A 345 15.40 -8.63 -19.66
N PHE A 346 15.13 -9.01 -20.92
CA PHE A 346 16.02 -9.88 -21.67
C PHE A 346 17.40 -9.26 -21.90
N GLU A 347 17.47 -7.97 -22.21
CA GLU A 347 18.76 -7.26 -22.35
C GLU A 347 19.51 -7.17 -21.02
N LEU A 348 18.81 -6.98 -19.90
CA LEU A 348 19.40 -7.06 -18.56
C LEU A 348 20.03 -8.43 -18.32
N GLU A 349 19.30 -9.52 -18.62
CA GLU A 349 19.82 -10.87 -18.50
C GLU A 349 21.06 -11.11 -19.37
N ARG A 350 21.04 -10.60 -20.61
CA ARG A 350 22.18 -10.70 -21.54
C ARG A 350 23.38 -9.90 -21.07
N PHE A 351 23.15 -8.77 -20.41
CA PHE A 351 24.19 -7.98 -19.77
C PHE A 351 24.79 -8.72 -18.56
N LEU A 352 23.95 -9.34 -17.70
CA LEU A 352 24.39 -10.11 -16.54
C LEU A 352 25.21 -11.34 -16.93
N ARG A 353 24.78 -12.09 -17.96
CA ARG A 353 25.52 -13.27 -18.47
C ARG A 353 26.90 -12.94 -19.06
N ARG A 354 27.16 -11.67 -19.40
CA ARG A 354 28.46 -11.22 -19.92
C ARG A 354 29.43 -10.81 -18.82
N GLN A 355 28.98 -10.75 -17.56
CA GLN A 355 29.85 -10.41 -16.44
C GLN A 355 30.67 -11.64 -16.04
N ASP A 356 31.99 -11.50 -15.98
CA ASP A 356 32.90 -12.60 -15.62
C ASP A 356 32.62 -13.22 -14.24
N GLN A 357 32.00 -12.44 -13.36
CA GLN A 357 31.61 -12.83 -12.00
C GLN A 357 30.37 -13.74 -11.97
N VAL A 358 29.57 -13.79 -13.04
CA VAL A 358 28.25 -14.44 -13.05
C VAL A 358 28.33 -15.76 -13.80
N ARG A 359 28.19 -16.86 -13.07
CA ARG A 359 28.21 -18.22 -13.62
C ARG A 359 26.85 -18.64 -14.18
N GLU A 360 25.78 -18.30 -13.47
CA GLU A 360 24.43 -18.70 -13.82
C GLU A 360 23.44 -17.61 -13.41
N ILE A 361 22.35 -17.46 -14.18
CA ILE A 361 21.23 -16.61 -13.81
C ILE A 361 19.91 -17.36 -13.98
N TRP A 362 18.96 -17.05 -13.08
CA TRP A 362 17.57 -17.47 -13.19
C TRP A 362 16.64 -16.28 -13.00
N ALA A 363 15.95 -15.87 -14.06
CA ALA A 363 15.05 -14.72 -14.03
C ALA A 363 13.58 -15.16 -13.92
N PHE A 364 12.82 -14.46 -13.10
CA PHE A 364 11.36 -14.60 -13.02
C PHE A 364 10.68 -13.54 -13.88
N ARG A 365 9.43 -13.76 -14.31
CA ARG A 365 8.70 -12.72 -15.04
C ARG A 365 8.17 -11.64 -14.11
N PHE A 366 8.04 -10.42 -14.63
CA PHE A 366 7.21 -9.39 -14.00
C PHE A 366 5.74 -9.86 -13.87
N PRO A 367 4.97 -9.31 -12.91
CA PRO A 367 3.56 -9.63 -12.72
C PRO A 367 2.68 -8.98 -13.81
N THR A 368 3.02 -9.17 -15.08
CA THR A 368 2.28 -8.72 -16.26
C THR A 368 1.91 -9.92 -17.13
N SER A 369 0.89 -9.75 -17.97
CA SER A 369 0.55 -10.75 -18.97
C SER A 369 1.64 -10.87 -20.04
N CYS A 370 1.88 -12.09 -20.54
CA CYS A 370 2.86 -12.31 -21.62
C CYS A 370 2.40 -11.60 -22.92
N PRO A 371 3.21 -10.68 -23.49
CA PRO A 371 2.80 -9.85 -24.63
C PRO A 371 3.02 -10.49 -26.01
N PHE A 372 3.50 -11.74 -26.06
CA PHE A 372 3.93 -12.37 -27.32
C PHE A 372 2.84 -13.19 -28.01
N CYS A 373 1.87 -13.71 -27.27
CA CYS A 373 0.76 -14.51 -27.81
C CYS A 373 -0.61 -13.81 -27.70
N ALA A 374 -0.67 -12.63 -27.06
CA ALA A 374 -1.88 -11.83 -26.95
C ALA A 374 -2.44 -11.46 -28.34
N PRO A 375 -3.77 -11.42 -28.54
CA PRO A 375 -4.83 -11.56 -27.53
C PRO A 375 -5.33 -12.99 -27.30
N LYS A 376 -4.70 -14.03 -27.88
CA LYS A 376 -5.17 -15.42 -27.67
C LYS A 376 -4.66 -15.94 -26.31
N PRO A 377 -5.50 -16.64 -25.52
CA PRO A 377 -5.03 -17.29 -24.30
C PRO A 377 -3.87 -18.23 -24.65
N CYS A 378 -2.78 -18.14 -23.89
CA CYS A 378 -1.63 -19.01 -24.03
C CYS A 378 -2.13 -20.46 -23.97
N ALA A 379 -1.78 -21.28 -24.97
CA ALA A 379 -2.23 -22.66 -25.07
C ALA A 379 -1.85 -23.44 -23.79
N PRO A 380 -2.54 -24.53 -23.42
CA PRO A 380 -2.37 -25.16 -22.10
C PRO A 380 -1.13 -26.06 -21.95
N GLN A 381 -0.19 -26.11 -22.90
CA GLN A 381 0.93 -27.06 -22.87
C GLN A 381 2.32 -26.41 -23.10
N PRO A 382 3.29 -26.54 -22.16
CA PRO A 382 4.59 -25.87 -22.20
C PRO A 382 5.37 -25.98 -23.52
N HIS A 383 5.27 -27.13 -24.19
CA HIS A 383 5.95 -27.43 -25.46
C HIS A 383 5.31 -26.74 -26.68
N ALA A 384 4.16 -26.09 -26.52
CA ALA A 384 3.49 -25.34 -27.56
C ALA A 384 3.85 -23.83 -27.56
N CYS A 385 4.75 -23.39 -26.68
CA CYS A 385 5.20 -22.00 -26.67
C CYS A 385 5.89 -21.65 -27.98
N ARG A 386 5.40 -20.60 -28.67
CA ARG A 386 6.03 -20.07 -29.90
C ARG A 386 7.27 -19.23 -29.63
N PHE A 387 7.45 -18.79 -28.38
CA PHE A 387 8.52 -17.89 -27.95
C PHE A 387 9.21 -18.40 -26.67
N PRO A 388 9.69 -19.65 -26.64
CA PRO A 388 10.17 -20.27 -25.40
C PRO A 388 11.39 -19.55 -24.81
N ALA A 389 12.24 -18.95 -25.66
CA ALA A 389 13.40 -18.17 -25.24
C ALA A 389 13.05 -16.91 -24.42
N TYR A 390 11.85 -16.35 -24.62
CA TYR A 390 11.38 -15.16 -23.91
C TYR A 390 10.53 -15.49 -22.68
N TYR A 391 10.19 -16.76 -22.47
CA TYR A 391 9.38 -17.17 -21.33
C TYR A 391 10.20 -17.15 -20.04
N ARG A 392 9.65 -16.57 -18.98
CA ARG A 392 10.17 -16.67 -17.61
C ARG A 392 9.06 -17.16 -16.69
N PRO A 393 9.36 -18.06 -15.74
CA PRO A 393 8.35 -18.58 -14.83
C PRO A 393 7.86 -17.51 -13.86
N VAL A 394 6.69 -17.75 -13.26
CA VAL A 394 6.24 -16.93 -12.14
C VAL A 394 7.01 -17.28 -10.87
N GLN A 395 7.32 -16.28 -10.05
CA GLN A 395 8.03 -16.48 -8.78
C GLN A 395 7.20 -17.32 -7.79
N GLU A 396 5.87 -17.24 -7.88
CA GLU A 396 4.94 -18.01 -7.04
C GLU A 396 5.02 -19.52 -7.31
N ALA A 397 5.46 -19.95 -8.51
CA ALA A 397 5.69 -21.37 -8.80
C ALA A 397 6.82 -21.97 -7.96
N PHE A 398 7.66 -21.12 -7.37
CA PHE A 398 8.78 -21.47 -6.51
C PHE A 398 8.54 -21.00 -5.07
N HIS A 399 7.28 -20.77 -4.67
CA HIS A 399 6.95 -20.31 -3.32
C HIS A 399 7.64 -19.00 -2.90
N ILE A 400 8.15 -18.22 -3.86
CA ILE A 400 8.81 -16.95 -3.55
C ILE A 400 7.74 -15.92 -3.23
N ASN A 401 7.73 -15.49 -1.97
CA ASN A 401 6.81 -14.49 -1.46
C ASN A 401 7.43 -13.11 -1.64
N MET A 402 7.07 -12.42 -2.73
CA MET A 402 7.61 -11.09 -3.02
C MET A 402 7.24 -10.06 -1.96
N THR A 403 6.04 -10.15 -1.36
CA THR A 403 5.64 -9.25 -0.27
C THR A 403 6.56 -9.43 0.94
N ALA A 404 6.79 -10.68 1.38
CA ALA A 404 7.69 -10.96 2.48
C ALA A 404 9.17 -10.65 2.13
N THR A 405 9.57 -10.85 0.88
CA THR A 405 10.92 -10.50 0.38
C THR A 405 11.15 -8.98 0.45
N LEU A 406 10.19 -8.19 -0.05
CA LEU A 406 10.22 -6.72 0.08
C LEU A 406 10.16 -6.32 1.55
N GLN A 407 9.49 -7.10 2.40
CA GLN A 407 9.44 -6.88 3.83
C GLN A 407 10.81 -6.99 4.52
N ASN A 408 11.72 -7.78 3.96
CA ASN A 408 13.08 -7.96 4.47
C ASN A 408 14.02 -6.79 4.11
N LEU A 409 13.62 -5.85 3.24
CA LEU A 409 14.48 -4.76 2.76
C LEU A 409 14.40 -3.51 3.63
N ARG A 410 15.55 -2.89 3.98
CA ARG A 410 15.62 -1.62 4.77
C ARG A 410 14.73 -0.51 4.25
N ARG A 411 14.66 -0.40 2.93
CA ARG A 411 13.89 0.61 2.22
C ARG A 411 13.16 -0.10 1.10
N GLU A 412 11.84 -0.09 1.18
CA GLU A 412 11.04 -0.53 0.04
C GLU A 412 11.39 0.35 -1.16
N PRO A 413 11.74 -0.27 -2.30
CA PRO A 413 12.05 0.50 -3.48
C PRO A 413 10.80 1.22 -3.98
N ASP A 414 10.95 2.52 -4.29
CA ASP A 414 9.89 3.43 -4.75
C ASP A 414 9.49 3.11 -6.20
N CYS A 415 8.87 1.95 -6.36
CA CYS A 415 8.38 1.39 -7.62
C CYS A 415 7.20 0.49 -7.26
N GLN A 416 6.44 0.05 -8.26
CA GLN A 416 5.18 -0.67 -7.99
C GLN A 416 5.17 -2.06 -8.65
N ILE A 417 6.08 -2.30 -9.59
CA ILE A 417 6.21 -3.57 -10.30
C ILE A 417 7.64 -4.09 -10.08
N TYR A 418 7.73 -5.33 -9.64
CA TYR A 418 8.99 -5.98 -9.30
C TYR A 418 9.11 -7.34 -9.99
N SER A 419 10.34 -7.73 -10.28
CA SER A 419 10.75 -9.07 -10.65
C SER A 419 12.02 -9.42 -9.87
N LEU A 420 12.36 -10.71 -9.84
CA LEU A 420 13.56 -11.21 -9.19
C LEU A 420 14.45 -11.94 -10.21
N ILE A 421 15.76 -11.76 -10.08
CA ILE A 421 16.77 -12.55 -10.79
C ILE A 421 17.71 -13.17 -9.77
N LEU A 422 17.81 -14.49 -9.73
CA LEU A 422 18.78 -15.20 -8.90
C LEU A 422 20.10 -15.33 -9.65
N LEU A 423 21.21 -15.13 -8.94
CA LEU A 423 22.55 -15.17 -9.49
C LEU A 423 23.40 -16.21 -8.78
N LYS A 424 24.10 -17.02 -9.57
CA LYS A 424 25.17 -17.89 -9.10
C LYS A 424 26.49 -17.24 -9.51
N LEU A 425 27.33 -16.95 -8.54
CA LEU A 425 28.59 -16.25 -8.73
C LEU A 425 29.74 -17.26 -8.90
N VAL A 426 30.81 -16.80 -9.55
CA VAL A 426 32.07 -17.56 -9.61
C VAL A 426 32.75 -17.58 -8.23
N ASP A 427 32.69 -16.45 -7.50
CA ASP A 427 33.12 -16.32 -6.12
C ASP A 427 32.06 -15.57 -5.29
N THR A 428 31.65 -16.18 -4.18
CA THR A 428 30.62 -15.67 -3.25
C THR A 428 31.03 -14.41 -2.49
N GLN A 429 32.33 -14.11 -2.40
CA GLN A 429 32.85 -12.90 -1.75
C GLN A 429 32.91 -11.69 -2.68
N THR A 430 32.71 -11.86 -3.99
CA THR A 430 32.81 -10.72 -4.90
C THR A 430 31.56 -9.85 -4.88
N THR A 431 31.76 -8.55 -4.69
CA THR A 431 30.75 -7.53 -4.98
C THR A 431 30.58 -7.40 -6.50
N LEU A 432 29.34 -7.40 -6.99
CA LEU A 432 29.05 -7.12 -8.40
C LEU A 432 29.39 -5.66 -8.71
N ALA A 433 30.63 -5.41 -9.12
CA ALA A 433 31.03 -4.13 -9.66
C ALA A 433 30.48 -4.02 -11.08
N PHE A 434 29.29 -3.42 -11.21
CA PHE A 434 28.74 -3.01 -12.51
C PHE A 434 29.56 -1.84 -13.02
N ALA A 435 30.73 -2.12 -13.58
CA ALA A 435 31.50 -1.13 -14.30
C ALA A 435 30.67 -0.72 -15.53
N ASN A 436 30.26 0.55 -15.59
CA ASN A 436 29.76 1.12 -16.84
C ASN A 436 30.91 1.01 -17.85
N GLY A 437 30.80 0.03 -18.74
CA GLY A 437 31.69 -0.08 -19.88
C GLY A 437 31.52 1.17 -20.74
N SER A 438 32.64 1.87 -20.92
CA SER A 438 32.83 3.03 -21.82
C SER A 438 32.25 2.83 -23.20
#